data_AF-A0A846CEG0-F1
#
_entry.id   AF-A0A846CEG0-F1
#
_cell.length_a   1.000
_cell.length_b   1.000
_cell.length_c   1.000
_cell.angle_alpha   90.00
_cell.angle_beta   90.00
_cell.angle_gamma   90.00
#
_symmetry.space_group_name_H-M   'P 1'
#
loop_
_entity.id
_entity.type
_entity.pdbx_description
1 polymer ?
#
loop_
_entity_poly.entity_id
_entity_poly.type
_entity_poly.pdbx_seq_one_letter_code
_entity_poly.pdbx_strand_id
1 'polypeptide(L)'
;MKRLSILVILLAVSVGIIVTVFPQPQITATGKANVEWLASETSDSDNGFSRVYGPTEMVFPRDLGSHNGYQTEWWYYTGNMETASGRPFGFQFTIFRRALKPLATTVAREQSSNWRSNQIYFAHFTISDVEKQSFYPAERFSRGAAGLAGAQSSPYRVWLEDWSATELAPGKVQLVAKTEDVALNLMLQETLPPILQGDRGYSAKGPELGNASTYYSIVQQQTQGTITVGEETFEVTGLTWKDHEYSTSSLSPGTIGWDWFSLQLDQGASLMLYLLRREDGSISPHSSGTFVSADGTVQSIDSQDWQLQVLDTW
;
A
#
# COMPACT_ATOMS: atom_id res chain seq x y z
N MET A 1 -12.64 23.04 -55.81
CA MET A 1 -11.45 22.66 -55.02
C MET A 1 -11.05 23.72 -53.99
N LYS A 2 -10.80 24.99 -54.35
CA LYS A 2 -10.35 26.03 -53.40
C LYS A 2 -11.28 26.32 -52.20
N ARG A 3 -12.61 26.21 -52.36
CA ARG A 3 -13.58 26.45 -51.27
C ARG A 3 -13.63 25.34 -50.22
N LEU A 4 -13.31 24.11 -50.60
CA LEU A 4 -13.31 22.96 -49.68
C LEU A 4 -12.09 23.00 -48.76
N SER A 5 -10.93 23.43 -49.29
CA SER A 5 -9.69 23.59 -48.54
C SER A 5 -9.80 24.66 -47.45
N ILE A 6 -10.50 25.76 -47.72
CA ILE A 6 -10.72 26.84 -46.74
C ILE A 6 -11.61 26.35 -45.58
N LEU A 7 -12.64 25.55 -45.89
CA LEU A 7 -13.54 25.01 -44.88
C LEU A 7 -12.81 24.02 -43.94
N VAL A 8 -11.93 23.19 -44.49
CA VAL A 8 -11.12 22.23 -43.70
C VAL A 8 -10.13 22.95 -42.79
N ILE A 9 -9.50 24.02 -43.29
CA ILE A 9 -8.58 24.83 -42.48
C ILE A 9 -9.33 25.54 -41.35
N LEU A 10 -10.50 26.13 -41.63
CA LEU A 10 -11.32 26.78 -40.59
C LEU A 10 -11.80 25.77 -39.54
N LEU A 11 -12.16 24.54 -39.95
CA LEU A 11 -12.56 23.48 -39.03
C LEU A 11 -11.38 23.05 -38.13
N ALA A 12 -10.18 22.84 -38.72
CA ALA A 12 -8.98 22.47 -37.97
C ALA A 12 -8.56 23.55 -36.97
N VAL A 13 -8.65 24.83 -37.36
CA VAL A 13 -8.38 25.97 -36.47
C VAL A 13 -9.42 26.05 -35.35
N SER A 14 -10.71 25.84 -35.64
CA SER A 14 -11.75 25.83 -34.60
C SER A 14 -11.58 24.67 -33.61
N VAL A 15 -11.19 23.48 -34.06
CA VAL A 15 -10.90 22.33 -33.18
C VAL A 15 -9.65 22.59 -32.34
N GLY A 16 -8.59 23.15 -32.94
CA GLY A 16 -7.38 23.54 -32.21
C GLY A 16 -7.63 24.61 -31.14
N ILE A 17 -8.53 25.57 -31.41
CA ILE A 17 -8.95 26.59 -30.42
C ILE A 17 -9.79 25.95 -29.32
N ILE A 18 -10.68 24.99 -29.64
CA ILE A 18 -11.48 24.28 -28.62
C ILE A 18 -10.57 23.46 -27.68
N VAL A 19 -9.53 22.82 -28.21
CA VAL A 19 -8.57 22.02 -27.40
C VAL A 19 -7.66 22.90 -26.53
N THR A 20 -7.39 24.14 -26.94
CA THR A 20 -6.48 25.05 -26.23
C THR A 20 -7.17 26.03 -25.29
N VAL A 21 -8.45 26.37 -25.54
CA VAL A 21 -9.20 27.37 -24.77
C VAL A 21 -10.16 26.73 -23.75
N PHE A 22 -10.65 25.51 -23.98
CA PHE A 22 -11.38 24.79 -22.95
C PHE A 22 -10.40 24.03 -22.07
N PRO A 23 -10.23 24.41 -20.79
CA PRO A 23 -9.39 23.65 -19.88
C PRO A 23 -9.90 22.22 -19.88
N GLN A 24 -9.01 21.26 -20.19
CA GLN A 24 -9.32 19.87 -19.90
C GLN A 24 -9.69 19.78 -18.42
N PRO A 25 -10.70 18.99 -18.04
CA PRO A 25 -10.98 18.78 -16.63
C PRO A 25 -9.70 18.24 -16.01
N GLN A 26 -8.99 19.10 -15.28
CA GLN A 26 -7.93 18.64 -14.41
C GLN A 26 -8.63 17.68 -13.46
N ILE A 27 -8.12 16.45 -13.38
CA ILE A 27 -8.46 15.55 -12.29
C ILE A 27 -7.84 16.20 -11.05
N THR A 28 -8.53 17.21 -10.53
CA THR A 28 -8.24 17.76 -9.22
C THR A 28 -8.75 16.68 -8.27
N ALA A 29 -7.83 16.04 -7.56
CA ALA A 29 -8.19 15.31 -6.35
C ALA A 29 -8.67 16.33 -5.31
N THR A 30 -9.84 16.94 -5.53
CA THR A 30 -10.54 17.81 -4.56
C THR A 30 -11.17 17.01 -3.44
N GLY A 31 -10.97 15.69 -3.42
CA GLY A 31 -11.12 14.92 -2.21
C GLY A 31 -10.10 15.41 -1.20
N LYS A 32 -10.51 16.27 -0.27
CA LYS A 32 -9.99 16.19 1.10
C LYS A 32 -10.35 14.79 1.59
N ALA A 33 -9.55 13.80 1.23
CA ALA A 33 -9.56 12.50 1.87
C ALA A 33 -8.98 12.73 3.26
N ASN A 34 -9.80 13.30 4.14
CA ASN A 34 -9.58 13.14 5.55
C ASN A 34 -9.78 11.64 5.80
N VAL A 35 -8.67 10.90 5.91
CA VAL A 35 -8.70 9.56 6.49
C VAL A 35 -8.94 9.76 7.99
N GLU A 36 -10.18 10.11 8.33
CA GLU A 36 -10.63 10.49 9.68
C GLU A 36 -10.49 9.31 10.66
N TRP A 37 -10.32 8.10 10.15
CA TRP A 37 -10.01 6.90 10.91
C TRP A 37 -8.61 6.92 11.57
N LEU A 38 -7.66 7.73 11.09
CA LEU A 38 -6.36 7.94 11.76
C LEU A 38 -6.42 9.02 12.86
N ALA A 39 -7.55 9.72 13.05
CA ALA A 39 -7.70 10.62 14.18
C ALA A 39 -7.74 9.79 15.47
N SER A 40 -6.74 9.99 16.31
CA SER A 40 -6.73 9.44 17.66
C SER A 40 -7.73 10.23 18.52
N GLU A 41 -8.53 9.49 19.29
CA GLU A 41 -8.84 10.00 20.62
C GLU A 41 -7.48 10.16 21.31
N THR A 42 -7.11 11.41 21.55
CA THR A 42 -5.99 11.78 22.40
C THR A 42 -6.20 11.18 23.78
N SER A 43 -5.57 10.04 24.07
CA SER A 43 -5.23 9.74 25.46
C SER A 43 -4.06 8.77 25.56
N ASP A 44 -3.04 9.24 26.27
CA ASP A 44 -2.00 8.49 26.98
C ASP A 44 -2.56 7.46 28.01
N SER A 45 -3.82 7.05 27.90
CA SER A 45 -4.39 6.01 28.74
C SER A 45 -4.18 4.65 28.08
N ASP A 46 -3.60 3.72 28.82
CA ASP A 46 -3.52 2.30 28.50
C ASP A 46 -4.89 1.78 28.03
N ASN A 47 -5.07 1.74 26.71
CA ASN A 47 -6.31 1.31 26.08
C ASN A 47 -6.36 -0.22 25.94
N GLY A 48 -5.36 -0.94 26.49
CA GLY A 48 -5.23 -2.39 26.50
C GLY A 48 -4.61 -3.00 25.23
N PHE A 49 -4.23 -2.19 24.24
CA PHE A 49 -3.50 -2.66 23.05
C PHE A 49 -1.98 -2.64 23.29
N SER A 50 -1.27 -3.58 22.67
CA SER A 50 0.19 -3.60 22.64
C SER A 50 0.75 -2.34 21.98
N ARG A 51 1.93 -1.89 22.41
CA ARG A 51 2.67 -0.78 21.82
C ARG A 51 4.10 -1.19 21.51
N VAL A 52 4.69 -0.53 20.53
CA VAL A 52 6.04 -0.83 20.03
C VAL A 52 7.04 0.09 20.74
N TYR A 53 7.79 -0.44 21.70
CA TYR A 53 8.75 0.35 22.50
C TYR A 53 10.20 0.21 22.04
N GLY A 54 10.47 -0.70 21.10
CA GLY A 54 11.79 -0.98 20.59
C GLY A 54 11.81 -2.18 19.65
N PRO A 55 13.01 -2.57 19.20
CA PRO A 55 13.20 -3.73 18.33
C PRO A 55 12.63 -5.00 18.95
N THR A 56 11.84 -5.74 18.16
CA THR A 56 11.28 -7.03 18.55
C THR A 56 11.80 -8.09 17.59
N GLU A 57 12.14 -9.26 18.11
CA GLU A 57 12.57 -10.39 17.29
C GLU A 57 11.41 -10.84 16.37
N MET A 58 11.57 -10.61 15.07
CA MET A 58 10.66 -11.14 14.07
C MET A 58 11.01 -12.59 13.73
N VAL A 59 10.00 -13.46 13.74
CA VAL A 59 10.09 -14.89 13.47
C VAL A 59 9.19 -15.23 12.30
N PHE A 60 9.76 -15.76 11.23
CA PHE A 60 9.01 -16.19 10.05
C PHE A 60 8.83 -17.72 10.07
N PRO A 61 7.63 -18.26 9.75
CA PRO A 61 6.49 -17.57 9.13
C PRO A 61 5.50 -16.91 10.09
N ARG A 62 5.70 -16.98 11.43
CA ARG A 62 4.75 -16.43 12.43
C ARG A 62 4.33 -15.00 12.11
N ASP A 63 5.29 -14.12 11.81
CA ASP A 63 5.06 -12.69 11.57
C ASP A 63 4.67 -12.36 10.11
N LEU A 64 4.39 -13.38 9.28
CA LEU A 64 3.63 -13.19 8.05
C LEU A 64 2.14 -12.92 8.34
N GLY A 65 1.60 -13.52 9.40
CA GLY A 65 0.19 -13.44 9.79
C GLY A 65 -0.14 -12.22 10.67
N SER A 66 -1.34 -12.21 11.26
CA SER A 66 -1.83 -11.06 12.02
C SER A 66 -1.26 -10.94 13.44
N HIS A 67 -0.98 -9.71 13.87
CA HIS A 67 -0.55 -9.37 15.23
C HIS A 67 -1.70 -8.72 16.03
N ASN A 68 -2.67 -9.53 16.47
CA ASN A 68 -3.95 -9.07 17.03
C ASN A 68 -3.86 -8.33 18.38
N GLY A 69 -2.66 -8.25 18.99
CA GLY A 69 -2.40 -7.41 20.16
C GLY A 69 -2.33 -5.92 19.83
N TYR A 70 -1.99 -5.56 18.59
CA TYR A 70 -1.91 -4.17 18.11
C TYR A 70 -3.24 -3.70 17.53
N GLN A 71 -3.47 -2.38 17.54
CA GLN A 71 -4.71 -1.84 17.02
C GLN A 71 -4.78 -1.89 15.49
N THR A 72 -3.69 -1.54 14.81
CA THR A 72 -3.64 -1.36 13.35
C THR A 72 -2.59 -2.28 12.73
N GLU A 73 -2.89 -2.83 11.55
CA GLU A 73 -1.98 -3.64 10.76
C GLU A 73 -2.34 -3.55 9.27
N TRP A 74 -1.36 -3.67 8.38
CA TRP A 74 -1.61 -3.76 6.95
C TRP A 74 -0.63 -4.65 6.19
N TRP A 75 -1.12 -5.26 5.12
CA TRP A 75 -0.35 -5.96 4.09
C TRP A 75 -0.52 -5.18 2.79
N TYR A 76 0.53 -4.52 2.34
CA TYR A 76 0.50 -3.57 1.24
C TYR A 76 1.38 -4.05 0.09
N TYR A 77 0.77 -4.40 -1.04
CA TYR A 77 1.44 -4.81 -2.26
C TYR A 77 1.39 -3.71 -3.30
N THR A 78 2.53 -3.40 -3.91
CA THR A 78 2.66 -2.51 -5.07
C THR A 78 3.56 -3.14 -6.11
N GLY A 79 3.24 -2.98 -7.38
CA GLY A 79 4.13 -3.46 -8.43
C GLY A 79 3.97 -2.74 -9.75
N ASN A 80 5.06 -2.78 -10.50
CA ASN A 80 5.13 -2.35 -11.89
C ASN A 80 5.28 -3.59 -12.76
N MET A 81 4.46 -3.65 -13.81
CA MET A 81 4.38 -4.79 -14.71
C MET A 81 4.29 -4.32 -16.13
N GLU A 82 4.62 -5.20 -17.06
CA GLU A 82 4.50 -4.94 -18.49
C GLU A 82 4.11 -6.21 -19.24
N THR A 83 3.47 -6.02 -20.38
CA THR A 83 3.24 -7.12 -21.33
C THR A 83 4.52 -7.46 -22.09
N ALA A 84 4.53 -8.58 -22.82
CA ALA A 84 5.64 -8.92 -23.72
C ALA A 84 5.90 -7.88 -24.83
N SER A 85 4.92 -7.01 -25.14
CA SER A 85 5.08 -5.90 -26.08
C SER A 85 5.56 -4.60 -25.42
N GLY A 86 5.81 -4.61 -24.10
CA GLY A 86 6.25 -3.45 -23.33
C GLY A 86 5.13 -2.49 -22.91
N ARG A 87 3.86 -2.92 -22.89
CA ARG A 87 2.76 -2.06 -22.41
C ARG A 87 2.78 -2.01 -20.88
N PRO A 88 2.94 -0.82 -20.25
CA PRO A 88 3.13 -0.73 -18.82
C PRO A 88 1.81 -0.68 -18.02
N PHE A 89 1.81 -1.38 -16.89
CA PHE A 89 0.76 -1.38 -15.88
C PHE A 89 1.36 -1.19 -14.48
N GLY A 90 0.62 -0.49 -13.63
CA GLY A 90 0.87 -0.47 -12.19
C GLY A 90 -0.28 -1.13 -11.44
N PHE A 91 -0.01 -1.67 -10.25
CA PHE A 91 -1.08 -2.06 -9.34
C PHE A 91 -0.74 -1.71 -7.89
N GLN A 92 -1.79 -1.55 -7.11
CA GLN A 92 -1.71 -1.56 -5.66
C GLN A 92 -2.82 -2.48 -5.11
N PHE A 93 -2.47 -3.32 -4.15
CA PHE A 93 -3.41 -4.15 -3.41
C PHE A 93 -3.05 -4.13 -1.93
N THR A 94 -3.92 -3.59 -1.10
CA THR A 94 -3.67 -3.44 0.34
C THR A 94 -4.83 -4.02 1.11
N ILE A 95 -4.55 -4.81 2.14
CA ILE A 95 -5.52 -5.17 3.17
C ILE A 95 -5.07 -4.54 4.48
N PHE A 96 -5.97 -3.83 5.13
CA PHE A 96 -5.80 -3.23 6.45
C PHE A 96 -6.67 -3.98 7.45
N ARG A 97 -6.21 -4.02 8.70
CA ARG A 97 -6.95 -4.50 9.87
C ARG A 97 -6.97 -3.40 10.91
N ARG A 98 -8.14 -3.15 11.50
CA ARG A 98 -8.27 -2.45 12.79
C ARG A 98 -9.02 -3.27 13.82
N ALA A 99 -8.44 -3.35 15.01
CA ALA A 99 -9.14 -3.82 16.19
C ALA A 99 -9.97 -2.69 16.81
N LEU A 100 -11.26 -2.96 17.03
CA LEU A 100 -12.19 -2.07 17.73
C LEU A 100 -12.00 -2.10 19.24
N LYS A 101 -11.57 -3.25 19.77
CA LYS A 101 -11.31 -3.47 21.20
C LYS A 101 -10.13 -4.43 21.38
N PRO A 102 -9.31 -4.27 22.43
CA PRO A 102 -8.21 -5.19 22.71
C PRO A 102 -8.70 -6.58 23.10
N LEU A 103 -7.88 -7.58 22.81
CA LEU A 103 -8.19 -8.99 23.08
C LEU A 103 -8.53 -9.27 24.55
N ALA A 104 -7.84 -8.63 25.51
CA ALA A 104 -8.09 -8.82 26.94
C ALA A 104 -9.53 -8.46 27.39
N THR A 105 -10.23 -7.60 26.63
CA THR A 105 -11.61 -7.19 26.94
C THR A 105 -12.68 -8.09 26.31
N THR A 106 -12.28 -9.12 25.55
CA THR A 106 -13.21 -10.10 24.98
C THR A 106 -13.57 -11.21 25.98
N VAL A 107 -14.11 -10.82 27.14
CA VAL A 107 -14.67 -11.76 28.12
C VAL A 107 -16.13 -12.05 27.77
N ALA A 108 -16.35 -13.24 27.20
CA ALA A 108 -17.50 -14.15 27.31
C ALA A 108 -17.67 -14.94 26.01
N ARG A 109 -16.77 -15.92 25.80
CA ARG A 109 -16.80 -16.88 24.69
C ARG A 109 -18.10 -17.71 24.64
N GLU A 110 -18.88 -17.69 25.71
CA GLU A 110 -20.06 -18.54 25.88
C GLU A 110 -21.36 -17.99 25.24
N GLN A 111 -21.35 -16.80 24.63
CA GLN A 111 -22.49 -16.25 23.87
C GLN A 111 -22.09 -15.51 22.56
N SER A 112 -20.95 -15.83 21.96
CA SER A 112 -20.51 -15.14 20.75
C SER A 112 -21.08 -15.78 19.48
N SER A 113 -22.02 -15.09 18.82
CA SER A 113 -22.40 -15.39 17.43
C SER A 113 -21.18 -15.37 16.51
N ASN A 114 -21.11 -16.28 15.53
CA ASN A 114 -20.07 -16.33 14.50
C ASN A 114 -19.96 -15.05 13.65
N TRP A 115 -20.94 -14.14 13.78
CA TRP A 115 -20.97 -12.83 13.11
C TRP A 115 -20.39 -11.69 13.94
N ARG A 116 -20.13 -11.90 15.24
CA ARG A 116 -19.49 -10.91 16.09
C ARG A 116 -17.99 -10.90 15.83
N SER A 117 -17.45 -9.72 15.61
CA SER A 117 -16.01 -9.50 15.51
C SER A 117 -15.64 -8.20 16.21
N ASN A 118 -14.46 -8.17 16.81
CA ASN A 118 -13.78 -6.95 17.22
C ASN A 118 -12.75 -6.50 16.18
N GLN A 119 -12.70 -7.15 15.01
CA GLN A 119 -11.78 -6.84 13.91
C GLN A 119 -12.59 -6.33 12.72
N ILE A 120 -12.18 -5.18 12.20
CA ILE A 120 -12.62 -4.67 10.90
C ILE A 120 -11.45 -4.81 9.94
N TYR A 121 -11.73 -5.34 8.76
CA TYR A 121 -10.81 -5.35 7.63
C TYR A 121 -11.34 -4.41 6.56
N PHE A 122 -10.42 -3.76 5.86
CA PHE A 122 -10.74 -3.02 4.66
C PHE A 122 -9.62 -3.18 3.66
N ALA A 123 -9.94 -3.11 2.38
CA ALA A 123 -8.99 -3.35 1.32
C ALA A 123 -9.12 -2.28 0.25
N HIS A 124 -7.97 -1.85 -0.28
CA HIS A 124 -7.90 -1.02 -1.47
C HIS A 124 -7.27 -1.83 -2.58
N PHE A 125 -7.82 -1.74 -3.78
CA PHE A 125 -7.29 -2.37 -4.98
C PHE A 125 -7.33 -1.36 -6.12
N THR A 126 -6.25 -1.26 -6.87
CA THR A 126 -6.21 -0.45 -8.08
C THR A 126 -5.30 -1.05 -9.15
N ILE A 127 -5.65 -0.76 -10.40
CA ILE A 127 -4.80 -0.92 -11.57
C ILE A 127 -4.61 0.46 -12.21
N SER A 128 -3.38 0.78 -12.56
CA SER A 128 -3.00 1.92 -13.39
C SER A 128 -2.66 1.42 -14.79
N ASP A 129 -3.47 1.75 -15.79
CA ASP A 129 -3.16 1.54 -17.20
C ASP A 129 -2.45 2.79 -17.73
N VAL A 130 -1.12 2.72 -17.77
CA VAL A 130 -0.27 3.87 -18.03
C VAL A 130 -0.41 4.33 -19.48
N GLU A 131 -0.53 3.38 -20.42
CA GLU A 131 -0.69 3.67 -21.85
C GLU A 131 -2.03 4.38 -22.13
N LYS A 132 -3.12 3.93 -21.49
CA LYS A 132 -4.44 4.57 -21.62
C LYS A 132 -4.64 5.77 -20.69
N GLN A 133 -3.69 6.08 -19.82
CA GLN A 133 -3.80 7.11 -18.77
C GLN A 133 -5.04 6.93 -17.87
N SER A 134 -5.38 5.68 -17.53
CA SER A 134 -6.55 5.33 -16.73
C SER A 134 -6.15 4.77 -15.36
N PHE A 135 -6.95 5.09 -14.35
CA PHE A 135 -6.78 4.62 -12.97
C PHE A 135 -8.10 4.02 -12.47
N TYR A 136 -8.05 2.79 -11.96
CA TYR A 136 -9.25 2.01 -11.58
C TYR A 136 -9.23 1.66 -10.08
N PRO A 137 -9.60 2.60 -9.18
CA PRO A 137 -9.60 2.35 -7.74
C PRO A 137 -10.88 1.64 -7.29
N ALA A 138 -10.74 0.74 -6.33
CA ALA A 138 -11.84 0.12 -5.62
C ALA A 138 -11.48 -0.08 -4.14
N GLU A 139 -12.50 -0.01 -3.29
CA GLU A 139 -12.38 -0.28 -1.85
C GLU A 139 -13.46 -1.25 -1.39
N ARG A 140 -13.14 -2.02 -0.35
CA ARG A 140 -14.09 -2.92 0.32
C ARG A 140 -13.86 -2.93 1.82
N PHE A 141 -14.94 -3.17 2.56
CA PHE A 141 -14.93 -3.27 4.02
C PHE A 141 -15.61 -4.57 4.43
N SER A 142 -15.02 -5.28 5.37
CA SER A 142 -15.64 -6.46 5.95
C SER A 142 -15.25 -6.69 7.39
N ARG A 143 -15.99 -7.57 8.06
CA ARG A 143 -15.70 -7.97 9.44
C ARG A 143 -14.73 -9.15 9.44
N GLY A 144 -13.86 -9.21 10.43
CA GLY A 144 -13.05 -10.41 10.70
C GLY A 144 -13.88 -11.51 11.37
N ALA A 145 -14.95 -11.96 10.71
CA ALA A 145 -15.91 -12.96 11.20
C ALA A 145 -16.58 -13.68 10.02
N ALA A 146 -17.21 -14.83 10.30
CA ALA A 146 -17.92 -15.64 9.31
C ALA A 146 -17.08 -16.05 8.06
N GLY A 147 -15.75 -16.03 8.16
CA GLY A 147 -14.85 -16.29 7.04
C GLY A 147 -14.72 -15.15 6.03
N LEU A 148 -15.34 -14.00 6.27
CA LEU A 148 -15.39 -12.88 5.34
C LEU A 148 -14.05 -12.15 5.20
N ALA A 149 -13.27 -12.05 6.26
CA ALA A 149 -11.93 -11.48 6.20
C ALA A 149 -11.04 -12.07 7.30
N GLY A 150 -9.74 -12.02 7.09
CA GLY A 150 -8.78 -12.52 8.07
C GLY A 150 -7.35 -12.49 7.56
N ALA A 151 -6.43 -12.85 8.46
CA ALA A 151 -5.06 -13.16 8.11
C ALA A 151 -4.55 -14.34 8.94
N GLN A 152 -3.65 -15.14 8.37
CA GLN A 152 -2.98 -16.27 9.00
C GLN A 152 -1.55 -16.40 8.49
N SER A 153 -0.69 -16.99 9.31
CA SER A 153 0.75 -17.08 9.06
C SER A 153 1.19 -18.35 8.33
N SER A 154 0.54 -19.50 8.57
CA SER A 154 0.98 -20.78 8.02
C SER A 154 -0.22 -21.71 7.71
N PRO A 155 -0.45 -22.04 6.42
CA PRO A 155 0.11 -21.36 5.26
C PRO A 155 -0.27 -19.87 5.26
N TYR A 156 0.58 -19.01 4.71
CA TYR A 156 0.32 -17.57 4.70
C TYR A 156 -0.93 -17.26 3.88
N ARG A 157 -1.84 -16.47 4.46
CA ARG A 157 -3.01 -15.96 3.75
C ARG A 157 -3.51 -14.69 4.41
N VAL A 158 -3.81 -13.66 3.62
CA VAL A 158 -4.62 -12.50 4.03
C VAL A 158 -5.72 -12.30 3.00
N TRP A 159 -6.96 -12.10 3.47
CA TRP A 159 -8.10 -12.02 2.56
C TRP A 159 -9.20 -11.08 3.07
N LEU A 160 -9.94 -10.55 2.10
CA LEU A 160 -11.22 -9.88 2.27
C LEU A 160 -12.13 -10.38 1.16
N GLU A 161 -13.11 -11.20 1.53
CA GLU A 161 -14.03 -11.91 0.66
C GLU A 161 -13.27 -12.77 -0.37
N ASP A 162 -13.41 -12.46 -1.65
CA ASP A 162 -12.72 -13.12 -2.77
C ASP A 162 -11.38 -12.46 -3.11
N TRP A 163 -11.01 -11.33 -2.50
CA TRP A 163 -9.70 -10.71 -2.65
C TRP A 163 -8.71 -11.31 -1.67
N SER A 164 -7.52 -11.71 -2.14
CA SER A 164 -6.55 -12.35 -1.27
C SER A 164 -5.10 -12.28 -1.76
N ALA A 165 -4.19 -12.40 -0.79
CA ALA A 165 -2.85 -12.91 -1.00
C ALA A 165 -2.75 -14.28 -0.32
N THR A 166 -2.44 -15.34 -1.06
CA THR A 166 -2.44 -16.72 -0.57
C THR A 166 -1.14 -17.44 -0.95
N GLU A 167 -0.48 -18.05 0.02
CA GLU A 167 0.70 -18.89 -0.21
C GLU A 167 0.31 -20.18 -0.92
N LEU A 168 0.94 -20.46 -2.07
CA LEU A 168 0.79 -21.71 -2.82
C LEU A 168 1.92 -22.70 -2.50
N ALA A 169 3.09 -22.17 -2.17
CA ALA A 169 4.28 -22.89 -1.73
C ALA A 169 5.17 -21.91 -0.95
N PRO A 170 6.15 -22.36 -0.16
CA PRO A 170 7.06 -21.47 0.55
C PRO A 170 7.67 -20.41 -0.37
N GLY A 171 7.47 -19.13 -0.03
CA GLY A 171 7.95 -17.98 -0.82
C GLY A 171 7.23 -17.76 -2.16
N LYS A 172 6.10 -18.45 -2.40
CA LYS A 172 5.28 -18.29 -3.61
C LYS A 172 3.85 -17.91 -3.24
N VAL A 173 3.47 -16.66 -3.54
CA VAL A 173 2.19 -16.07 -3.15
C VAL A 173 1.36 -15.76 -4.39
N GLN A 174 0.09 -16.10 -4.38
CA GLN A 174 -0.89 -15.68 -5.38
C GLN A 174 -1.65 -14.46 -4.89
N LEU A 175 -1.68 -13.39 -5.67
CA LEU A 175 -2.60 -12.27 -5.49
C LEU A 175 -3.80 -12.43 -6.41
N VAL A 176 -5.00 -12.29 -5.85
CA VAL A 176 -6.26 -12.27 -6.61
C VAL A 176 -7.09 -11.09 -6.12
N ALA A 177 -7.52 -10.24 -7.04
CA ALA A 177 -8.51 -9.20 -6.78
C ALA A 177 -9.31 -8.93 -8.06
N LYS A 178 -10.61 -8.68 -7.92
CA LYS A 178 -11.52 -8.44 -9.05
C LYS A 178 -12.60 -7.44 -8.70
N THR A 179 -12.86 -6.54 -9.64
CA THR A 179 -13.99 -5.61 -9.68
C THR A 179 -14.84 -5.90 -10.93
N GLU A 180 -15.80 -5.02 -11.23
CA GLU A 180 -16.53 -5.07 -12.50
C GLU A 180 -15.61 -4.74 -13.68
N ASP A 181 -14.77 -3.72 -13.54
CA ASP A 181 -13.96 -3.17 -14.64
C ASP A 181 -12.57 -3.80 -14.76
N VAL A 182 -11.98 -4.22 -13.65
CA VAL A 182 -10.59 -4.69 -13.61
C VAL A 182 -10.38 -5.90 -12.72
N ALA A 183 -9.40 -6.74 -13.07
CA ALA A 183 -8.97 -7.87 -12.25
C ALA A 183 -7.46 -8.08 -12.32
N LEU A 184 -6.89 -8.67 -11.27
CA LEU A 184 -5.55 -9.24 -11.27
C LEU A 184 -5.57 -10.69 -10.79
N ASN A 185 -4.68 -11.49 -11.37
CA ASN A 185 -4.31 -12.81 -10.87
C ASN A 185 -2.80 -12.98 -11.09
N LEU A 186 -2.03 -12.73 -10.04
CA LEU A 186 -0.58 -12.65 -10.10
C LEU A 186 0.06 -13.71 -9.22
N MET A 187 1.10 -14.34 -9.73
CA MET A 187 2.01 -15.18 -8.96
C MET A 187 3.27 -14.38 -8.63
N LEU A 188 3.56 -14.26 -7.34
CA LEU A 188 4.75 -13.65 -6.79
C LEU A 188 5.71 -14.74 -6.33
N GLN A 189 6.98 -14.59 -6.66
CA GLN A 189 8.07 -15.44 -6.17
C GLN A 189 9.06 -14.56 -5.40
N GLU A 190 9.22 -14.85 -4.11
CA GLU A 190 10.20 -14.20 -3.26
C GLU A 190 11.62 -14.56 -3.74
N THR A 191 12.48 -13.54 -3.83
CA THR A 191 13.88 -13.65 -4.26
C THR A 191 14.86 -13.33 -3.13
N LEU A 192 14.40 -12.61 -2.11
CA LEU A 192 15.15 -12.20 -0.94
C LEU A 192 14.34 -12.54 0.33
N PRO A 193 15.00 -12.79 1.47
CA PRO A 193 14.31 -12.89 2.75
C PRO A 193 13.66 -11.55 3.13
N PRO A 194 12.71 -11.55 4.09
CA PRO A 194 12.13 -10.32 4.62
C PRO A 194 13.18 -9.32 5.10
N ILE A 195 13.03 -8.07 4.67
CA ILE A 195 13.88 -6.94 5.01
C ILE A 195 13.25 -6.20 6.19
N LEU A 196 13.92 -6.23 7.34
CA LEU A 196 13.46 -5.50 8.53
C LEU A 196 13.77 -4.02 8.38
N GLN A 197 12.74 -3.17 8.47
CA GLN A 197 12.88 -1.72 8.34
C GLN A 197 13.34 -1.08 9.67
N GLY A 198 13.98 0.08 9.60
CA GLY A 198 14.45 0.80 10.79
C GLY A 198 15.46 -0.01 11.63
N ASP A 199 15.40 0.09 12.95
CA ASP A 199 16.27 -0.69 13.85
C ASP A 199 15.71 -2.10 14.06
N ARG A 200 16.11 -3.06 13.22
CA ARG A 200 15.68 -4.47 13.28
C ARG A 200 14.14 -4.62 13.35
N GLY A 201 13.43 -3.86 12.53
CA GLY A 201 11.97 -3.88 12.43
C GLY A 201 11.30 -2.78 13.23
N TYR A 202 12.01 -2.09 14.12
CA TYR A 202 11.49 -0.93 14.84
C TYR A 202 11.60 0.34 13.99
N SER A 203 10.45 0.90 13.61
CA SER A 203 10.35 2.13 12.82
C SER A 203 9.64 3.22 13.62
N ALA A 204 10.40 4.18 14.16
CA ALA A 204 9.88 5.29 14.95
C ALA A 204 9.25 6.37 14.05
N LYS A 205 8.07 6.87 14.44
CA LYS A 205 7.29 7.85 13.66
C LYS A 205 7.13 9.20 14.36
N GLY A 206 7.65 9.32 15.57
CA GLY A 206 7.52 10.50 16.40
C GLY A 206 8.41 10.44 17.63
N PRO A 207 8.51 11.56 18.36
CA PRO A 207 9.30 11.64 19.59
C PRO A 207 8.63 10.94 20.77
N GLU A 208 7.33 10.67 20.71
CA GLU A 208 6.58 10.08 21.82
C GLU A 208 6.94 8.61 22.01
N LEU A 209 7.08 8.20 23.27
CA LEU A 209 7.36 6.82 23.61
C LEU A 209 6.25 5.90 23.09
N GLY A 210 6.62 4.87 22.34
CA GLY A 210 5.66 3.95 21.75
C GLY A 210 5.02 4.46 20.45
N ASN A 211 5.44 5.62 19.92
CA ASN A 211 5.04 6.11 18.61
C ASN A 211 5.91 5.51 17.50
N ALA A 212 5.73 4.22 17.31
CA ALA A 212 6.50 3.41 16.38
C ALA A 212 5.67 2.25 15.84
N SER A 213 6.14 1.69 14.74
CA SER A 213 5.64 0.44 14.20
C SER A 213 6.70 -0.64 14.19
N THR A 214 6.21 -1.87 14.16
CA THR A 214 7.01 -3.00 13.73
C THR A 214 6.78 -3.18 12.23
N TYR A 215 7.85 -3.22 11.44
CA TYR A 215 7.76 -3.07 9.98
C TYR A 215 8.83 -3.89 9.25
N TYR A 216 8.40 -4.66 8.25
CA TYR A 216 9.29 -5.28 7.28
C TYR A 216 8.72 -5.21 5.87
N SER A 217 9.59 -5.45 4.89
CA SER A 217 9.24 -5.54 3.48
C SER A 217 9.71 -6.85 2.86
N ILE A 218 9.05 -7.28 1.79
CA ILE A 218 9.53 -8.33 0.88
C ILE A 218 9.61 -7.68 -0.49
N VAL A 219 10.84 -7.53 -0.98
CA VAL A 219 11.16 -6.71 -2.15
C VAL A 219 11.59 -7.59 -3.33
N GLN A 220 11.63 -7.04 -4.53
CA GLN A 220 12.14 -7.72 -5.72
C GLN A 220 11.42 -9.05 -6.01
N GLN A 221 10.14 -9.17 -5.64
CA GLN A 221 9.39 -10.39 -5.89
C GLN A 221 9.10 -10.51 -7.38
N GLN A 222 9.61 -11.55 -8.02
CA GLN A 222 9.34 -11.82 -9.43
C GLN A 222 7.85 -12.06 -9.60
N THR A 223 7.23 -11.29 -10.48
CA THR A 223 5.78 -11.27 -10.67
C THR A 223 5.45 -11.72 -12.09
N GLN A 224 4.51 -12.65 -12.22
CA GLN A 224 3.94 -13.05 -13.49
C GLN A 224 2.45 -13.37 -13.33
N GLY A 225 1.65 -13.17 -14.37
CA GLY A 225 0.24 -13.55 -14.36
C GLY A 225 -0.56 -12.67 -15.29
N THR A 226 -1.80 -12.38 -14.91
CA THR A 226 -2.73 -11.63 -15.76
C THR A 226 -3.32 -10.40 -15.09
N ILE A 227 -3.57 -9.40 -15.92
CA ILE A 227 -4.40 -8.24 -15.63
C ILE A 227 -5.54 -8.21 -16.63
N THR A 228 -6.75 -7.98 -16.17
CA THR A 228 -7.92 -7.73 -17.03
C THR A 228 -8.35 -6.29 -16.86
N VAL A 229 -8.62 -5.61 -17.98
CA VAL A 229 -9.22 -4.27 -18.04
C VAL A 229 -10.35 -4.31 -19.06
N GLY A 230 -11.59 -4.15 -18.58
CA GLY A 230 -12.81 -4.41 -19.35
C GLY A 230 -12.86 -5.86 -19.83
N GLU A 231 -12.96 -6.05 -21.14
CA GLU A 231 -12.97 -7.37 -21.78
C GLU A 231 -11.57 -7.87 -22.18
N GLU A 232 -10.55 -7.00 -22.11
CA GLU A 232 -9.18 -7.32 -22.52
C GLU A 232 -8.40 -7.93 -21.35
N THR A 233 -7.68 -9.03 -21.59
CA THR A 233 -6.77 -9.65 -20.62
C THR A 233 -5.35 -9.65 -21.16
N PHE A 234 -4.41 -9.25 -20.31
CA PHE A 234 -3.00 -9.06 -20.60
C PHE A 234 -2.17 -10.03 -19.75
N GLU A 235 -1.36 -10.86 -20.39
CA GLU A 235 -0.26 -11.55 -19.72
C GLU A 235 0.84 -10.53 -19.41
N VAL A 236 1.29 -10.53 -18.17
CA VAL A 236 2.24 -9.54 -17.65
C VAL A 236 3.35 -10.18 -16.83
N THR A 237 4.51 -9.53 -16.84
CA THR A 237 5.64 -9.81 -15.95
C THR A 237 6.12 -8.52 -15.29
N GLY A 238 6.74 -8.63 -14.12
CA GLY A 238 7.26 -7.45 -13.42
C GLY A 238 7.79 -7.76 -12.04
N LEU A 239 7.78 -6.75 -11.18
CA LEU A 239 8.27 -6.82 -9.81
C LEU A 239 7.24 -6.30 -8.81
N THR A 240 7.10 -7.00 -7.70
CA THR A 240 6.21 -6.61 -6.60
C THR A 240 6.98 -6.35 -5.31
N TRP A 241 6.70 -5.21 -4.72
CA TRP A 241 7.05 -4.86 -3.34
C TRP A 241 5.89 -5.21 -2.42
N LYS A 242 6.18 -5.83 -1.27
CA LYS A 242 5.23 -6.02 -0.17
C LYS A 242 5.76 -5.32 1.07
N ASP A 243 4.91 -4.53 1.70
CA ASP A 243 5.07 -4.09 3.07
C ASP A 243 4.13 -4.83 4.01
N HIS A 244 4.60 -5.05 5.23
CA HIS A 244 3.76 -5.47 6.33
C HIS A 244 4.16 -4.72 7.59
N GLU A 245 3.21 -4.00 8.15
CA GLU A 245 3.43 -3.12 9.28
C GLU A 245 2.27 -3.18 10.28
N TYR A 246 2.59 -3.10 11.56
CA TYR A 246 1.61 -3.08 12.65
C TYR A 246 2.03 -2.19 13.82
N SER A 247 1.05 -1.51 14.40
CA SER A 247 1.22 -0.60 15.54
C SER A 247 -0.11 -0.22 16.19
N THR A 248 -0.02 0.55 17.28
CA THR A 248 -1.18 1.14 17.97
C THR A 248 -1.12 2.67 17.96
N SER A 249 0.05 3.26 17.67
CA SER A 249 0.19 4.71 17.63
C SER A 249 -0.42 5.32 16.38
N SER A 250 -0.86 6.55 16.52
CA SER A 250 -1.20 7.44 15.40
C SER A 250 -0.01 8.35 15.10
N LEU A 251 -0.06 9.09 13.99
CA LEU A 251 0.95 10.11 13.71
C LEU A 251 0.95 11.19 14.81
N SER A 252 2.13 11.74 15.08
CA SER A 252 2.33 12.78 16.09
C SER A 252 1.48 14.03 15.78
N PRO A 253 0.98 14.76 16.79
CA PRO A 253 0.28 16.03 16.58
C PRO A 253 1.09 16.99 15.68
N GLY A 254 0.40 17.69 14.79
CA GLY A 254 1.03 18.57 13.79
C GLY A 254 1.63 17.84 12.59
N THR A 255 1.55 16.50 12.51
CA THR A 255 1.83 15.74 11.29
C THR A 255 0.59 15.69 10.41
N ILE A 256 0.67 16.21 9.18
CA ILE A 256 -0.47 16.34 8.26
C ILE A 256 -0.56 15.23 7.21
N GLY A 257 0.45 14.38 7.13
CA GLY A 257 0.48 13.27 6.20
C GLY A 257 1.89 12.75 6.00
N TRP A 258 2.02 11.84 5.04
CA TRP A 258 3.30 11.27 4.65
C TRP A 258 3.42 11.18 3.14
N ASP A 259 4.66 11.14 2.65
CA ASP A 259 4.98 10.62 1.33
C ASP A 259 5.81 9.35 1.55
N TRP A 260 5.55 8.33 0.74
CA TRP A 260 6.22 7.05 0.82
C TRP A 260 6.58 6.60 -0.60
N PHE A 261 7.80 6.09 -0.74
CA PHE A 261 8.36 5.62 -1.99
C PHE A 261 8.94 4.23 -1.77
N SER A 262 8.59 3.30 -2.66
CA SER A 262 9.36 2.07 -2.89
C SER A 262 9.88 2.07 -4.31
N LEU A 263 11.19 1.96 -4.48
CA LEU A 263 11.85 1.84 -5.77
C LEU A 263 12.51 0.47 -5.84
N GLN A 264 12.22 -0.25 -6.91
CA GLN A 264 12.90 -1.49 -7.27
C GLN A 264 13.79 -1.16 -8.46
N LEU A 265 15.08 -1.04 -8.21
CA LEU A 265 16.05 -0.58 -9.18
C LEU A 265 16.55 -1.73 -10.05
N ASP A 266 17.00 -1.37 -11.25
CA ASP A 266 17.73 -2.29 -12.12
C ASP A 266 18.91 -2.91 -11.37
N GLN A 267 19.25 -4.15 -11.73
CA GLN A 267 20.28 -4.96 -11.06
C GLN A 267 19.94 -5.37 -9.61
N GLY A 268 18.69 -5.21 -9.16
CA GLY A 268 18.16 -5.86 -7.96
C GLY A 268 18.30 -5.06 -6.66
N ALA A 269 18.81 -3.83 -6.71
CA ALA A 269 18.79 -2.95 -5.54
C ALA A 269 17.38 -2.40 -5.27
N SER A 270 17.09 -2.06 -4.03
CA SER A 270 15.77 -1.57 -3.58
C SER A 270 15.94 -0.40 -2.63
N LEU A 271 15.03 0.57 -2.70
CA LEU A 271 15.04 1.75 -1.87
C LEU A 271 13.63 2.03 -1.36
N MET A 272 13.47 2.05 -0.04
CA MET A 272 12.29 2.62 0.62
C MET A 272 12.65 3.97 1.21
N LEU A 273 11.82 4.98 0.99
CA LEU A 273 11.91 6.28 1.66
C LEU A 273 10.52 6.66 2.13
N TYR A 274 10.41 7.18 3.35
CA TYR A 274 9.20 7.86 3.80
C TYR A 274 9.52 9.16 4.50
N LEU A 275 8.58 10.08 4.41
CA LEU A 275 8.66 11.34 5.12
C LEU A 275 7.34 11.73 5.73
N LEU A 276 7.42 12.35 6.90
CA LEU A 276 6.26 12.82 7.63
C LEU A 276 6.22 14.34 7.49
N ARG A 277 5.20 14.83 6.79
CA ARG A 277 5.01 16.27 6.55
C ARG A 277 4.37 16.91 7.77
N ARG A 278 4.91 18.05 8.20
CA ARG A 278 4.33 18.86 9.28
C ARG A 278 3.48 20.01 8.76
N GLU A 279 2.59 20.50 9.61
CA GLU A 279 1.75 21.68 9.35
C GLU A 279 2.56 22.93 8.98
N ASP A 280 3.76 23.09 9.56
CA ASP A 280 4.67 24.21 9.30
C ASP A 280 5.46 24.09 7.99
N GLY A 281 5.21 23.03 7.21
CA GLY A 281 5.90 22.73 5.95
C GLY A 281 7.26 22.04 6.13
N SER A 282 7.73 21.82 7.36
CA SER A 282 8.95 21.07 7.62
C SER A 282 8.74 19.56 7.50
N ILE A 283 9.86 18.84 7.33
CA ILE A 283 9.90 17.38 7.33
C ILE A 283 10.29 16.90 8.73
N SER A 284 9.61 15.88 9.25
CA SER A 284 9.96 15.26 10.53
C SER A 284 11.38 14.66 10.49
N PRO A 285 12.20 14.79 11.55
CA PRO A 285 13.47 14.08 11.65
C PRO A 285 13.26 12.56 11.82
N HIS A 286 12.03 12.13 12.12
CA HIS A 286 11.60 10.73 12.09
C HIS A 286 11.23 10.24 10.68
N SER A 287 11.55 11.02 9.64
CA SER A 287 11.55 10.54 8.26
C SER A 287 12.81 9.72 8.03
N SER A 288 12.72 8.60 7.33
CA SER A 288 13.88 7.74 7.10
C SER A 288 13.69 6.90 5.85
N GLY A 289 14.68 6.08 5.55
CA GLY A 289 14.60 5.12 4.48
C GLY A 289 15.47 3.90 4.73
N THR A 290 15.46 3.01 3.77
CA THR A 290 16.27 1.81 3.77
C THR A 290 16.67 1.49 2.35
N PHE A 291 17.99 1.38 2.14
CA PHE A 291 18.57 0.85 0.93
C PHE A 291 18.89 -0.62 1.12
N VAL A 292 18.59 -1.41 0.10
CA VAL A 292 18.90 -2.83 0.06
C VAL A 292 19.69 -3.07 -1.21
N SER A 293 20.91 -3.56 -1.10
CA SER A 293 21.70 -3.96 -2.27
C SER A 293 21.16 -5.25 -2.88
N ALA A 294 21.60 -5.56 -4.10
CA ALA A 294 21.18 -6.75 -4.84
C ALA A 294 21.45 -8.08 -4.11
N ASP A 295 22.43 -8.11 -3.21
CA ASP A 295 22.77 -9.27 -2.38
C ASP A 295 21.95 -9.35 -1.08
N GLY A 296 21.04 -8.40 -0.85
CA GLY A 296 20.20 -8.32 0.33
C GLY A 296 20.84 -7.57 1.52
N THR A 297 22.02 -6.98 1.37
CA THR A 297 22.62 -6.16 2.44
C THR A 297 21.78 -4.90 2.65
N VAL A 298 21.42 -4.66 3.91
CA VAL A 298 20.53 -3.57 4.32
C VAL A 298 21.33 -2.43 4.91
N GLN A 299 21.07 -1.21 4.44
CA GLN A 299 21.64 0.02 4.96
C GLN A 299 20.51 1.01 5.32
N SER A 300 20.55 1.51 6.55
CA SER A 300 19.64 2.59 6.98
C SER A 300 20.00 3.88 6.24
N ILE A 301 18.97 4.64 5.89
CA ILE A 301 19.10 5.98 5.33
C ILE A 301 18.42 6.95 6.30
N ASP A 302 19.17 7.92 6.79
CA ASP A 302 18.65 8.94 7.68
C ASP A 302 18.05 10.10 6.89
N SER A 303 17.21 10.92 7.54
CA SER A 303 16.59 12.10 6.91
C SER A 303 17.58 13.13 6.34
N GLN A 304 18.86 13.06 6.73
CA GLN A 304 19.91 13.98 6.25
C GLN A 304 20.63 13.47 4.99
N ASP A 305 20.46 12.20 4.62
CA ASP A 305 21.17 11.57 3.50
C ASP A 305 20.52 11.86 2.15
N TRP A 306 19.33 12.44 2.13
CA TRP A 306 18.54 12.68 0.94
C TRP A 306 17.77 14.00 1.02
N GLN A 307 17.36 14.49 -0.14
CA GLN A 307 16.50 15.66 -0.29
C GLN A 307 15.38 15.32 -1.27
N LEU A 308 14.15 15.67 -0.90
CA LEU A 308 13.03 15.66 -1.83
C LEU A 308 12.86 17.06 -2.44
N GLN A 309 12.79 17.12 -3.76
CA GLN A 309 12.45 18.34 -4.48
C GLN A 309 11.18 18.11 -5.29
N VAL A 310 10.14 18.91 -5.01
CA VAL A 310 8.93 18.94 -5.85
C VAL A 310 9.26 19.57 -7.18
N LEU A 311 9.07 18.82 -8.27
CA LEU A 311 9.32 19.30 -9.63
C LEU A 311 8.07 19.87 -10.30
N ASP A 312 6.89 19.32 -9.98
CA ASP A 312 5.60 19.74 -10.52
C ASP A 312 4.45 19.32 -9.58
N THR A 313 3.23 19.83 -9.80
CA THR A 313 2.02 19.56 -9.00
C THR A 313 0.79 19.36 -9.88
N TRP A 314 -0.11 18.42 -9.51
CA TRP A 314 -1.38 18.17 -10.21
C TRP A 314 -2.59 18.42 -9.30
#